data_AF-A0A2V6WJ11-F1
#
_entry.id   AF-A0A2V6WJ11-F1
#
_cell.length_a   1.000
_cell.length_b   1.000
_cell.length_c   1.000
_cell.angle_alpha   90.00
_cell.angle_beta   90.00
_cell.angle_gamma   90.00
#
_symmetry.space_group_name_H-M   'P 1'
#
loop_
_entity.id
_entity.type
_entity.pdbx_description
1 polymer ?
#
loop_
_entity_poly.entity_id
_entity_poly.type
_entity_poly.pdbx_seq_one_letter_code
_entity_poly.pdbx_strand_id
1 'polypeptide(L)'
;MLTGAVTVVLAAPDVSGWKTYRNTKIGLEFRYPADYLLKELATPDGRPIGILVRNAQGGPTEWLFDVSVEEWTEAQDRLRPDNTAAVLRFATDMAKSHCGADGPDSSVTCPDVVKSLRFTNPSGRAGLELHLAELVDSHVEGETPKTETRTKGPIYAV
;
A
#
# COMPACT_ATOMS: atom_id res chain seq x y z
N MET A 1 -37.26 12.35 33.73
CA MET A 1 -35.83 12.20 34.08
C MET A 1 -35.03 12.55 32.84
N LEU A 2 -34.28 13.66 32.86
CA LEU A 2 -33.47 14.12 31.72
C LEU A 2 -32.01 13.72 32.00
N THR A 3 -31.54 12.69 31.30
CA THR A 3 -30.11 12.32 31.26
C THR A 3 -29.40 13.24 30.28
N GLY A 4 -28.72 14.26 30.78
CA GLY A 4 -27.86 15.13 29.98
C GLY A 4 -26.55 14.40 29.67
N ALA A 5 -26.23 14.26 28.38
CA ALA A 5 -24.92 13.81 27.95
C ALA A 5 -23.87 14.90 28.28
N VAL A 6 -22.83 14.52 29.02
CA VAL A 6 -21.69 15.39 29.29
C VAL A 6 -20.73 15.28 28.12
N THR A 7 -20.64 16.31 27.30
CA THR A 7 -19.63 16.42 26.26
C THR A 7 -18.33 16.87 26.90
N VAL A 8 -17.33 15.99 26.97
CA VAL A 8 -15.96 16.37 27.35
C VAL A 8 -15.29 16.99 26.13
N VAL A 9 -15.09 18.30 26.15
CA VAL A 9 -14.24 18.99 25.17
C VAL A 9 -12.81 18.90 25.68
N LEU A 10 -11.98 18.08 25.03
CA LEU A 10 -10.54 18.05 25.30
C LEU A 10 -9.92 19.35 24.76
N ALA A 11 -9.39 20.18 25.64
CA ALA A 11 -8.58 21.33 25.25
C ALA A 11 -7.33 20.83 24.48
N ALA A 12 -6.95 21.57 23.43
CA ALA A 12 -5.70 21.30 22.74
C ALA A 12 -4.52 21.39 23.74
N PRO A 13 -3.55 20.46 23.69
CA PRO A 13 -2.43 20.49 24.61
C PRO A 13 -1.63 21.79 24.42
N ASP A 14 -1.21 22.42 25.52
CA ASP A 14 -0.31 23.57 25.47
C ASP A 14 1.08 23.10 25.01
N VAL A 15 1.47 23.57 23.82
CA VAL A 15 2.75 23.25 23.19
C VAL A 15 3.72 24.44 23.19
N SER A 16 3.42 25.51 23.94
CA SER A 16 4.24 26.74 23.96
C SER A 16 5.69 26.49 24.38
N GLY A 17 5.94 25.55 25.31
CA GLY A 17 7.27 25.18 25.79
C GLY A 17 7.98 24.07 25.00
N TRP A 18 7.40 23.54 23.92
CA TRP A 18 7.99 22.41 23.20
C TRP A 18 9.22 22.81 22.39
N LYS A 19 10.24 21.95 22.42
CA LYS A 19 11.45 22.05 21.61
C LYS A 19 11.16 21.55 20.19
N THR A 20 11.97 22.00 19.23
CA THR A 20 11.93 21.52 17.84
C THR A 20 13.17 20.68 17.57
N TYR A 21 12.96 19.45 17.12
CA TYR A 21 14.01 18.61 16.53
C TYR A 21 13.99 18.83 15.02
N ARG A 22 15.18 18.99 14.42
CA ARG A 22 15.34 19.13 12.98
C ARG A 22 16.57 18.39 12.50
N ASN A 23 16.38 17.47 11.56
CA ASN A 23 17.48 16.77 10.89
C ASN A 23 17.31 16.89 9.37
N THR A 24 18.14 17.74 8.77
CA THR A 24 18.09 18.06 7.35
C THR A 24 18.57 16.93 6.45
N LYS A 25 19.32 15.94 6.97
CA LYS A 25 19.81 14.81 6.18
C LYS A 25 18.70 13.83 5.79
N ILE A 26 17.73 13.63 6.67
CA ILE A 26 16.56 12.76 6.46
C ILE A 26 15.26 13.54 6.27
N GLY A 27 15.33 14.87 6.19
CA GLY A 27 14.17 15.73 5.95
C GLY A 27 13.13 15.71 7.08
N LEU A 28 13.52 15.36 8.31
CA LEU A 28 12.61 15.17 9.43
C LEU A 28 12.62 16.37 10.37
N GLU A 29 11.43 16.86 10.71
CA GLU A 29 11.22 17.93 11.70
C GLU A 29 9.97 17.64 12.53
N PHE A 30 10.09 17.71 13.85
CA PHE A 30 8.94 17.60 14.75
C PHE A 30 9.18 18.34 16.07
N ARG A 31 8.10 18.68 16.76
CA ARG A 31 8.15 19.30 18.09
C ARG A 31 7.96 18.24 19.17
N TYR A 32 8.61 18.42 20.32
CA TYR A 32 8.55 17.51 21.46
C TYR A 32 8.62 18.26 22.80
N PRO A 33 8.07 17.70 23.89
CA PRO A 33 8.14 18.30 25.23
C PRO A 33 9.57 18.60 25.67
N ALA A 34 9.79 19.72 26.37
CA ALA A 34 11.14 20.17 26.73
C ALA A 34 11.88 19.22 27.68
N ASP A 35 11.15 18.42 28.45
CA ASP A 35 11.63 17.43 29.39
C ASP A 35 11.83 16.04 28.77
N TYR A 36 11.72 15.91 27.44
CA TYR A 36 11.99 14.65 26.76
C TYR A 36 13.44 14.61 26.25
N LEU A 37 13.98 13.40 26.17
CA LEU A 37 15.31 13.12 25.67
C LEU A 37 15.24 12.33 24.38
N LEU A 38 16.08 12.73 23.44
CA LEU A 38 16.16 12.16 22.09
C LEU A 38 17.47 11.41 21.95
N LYS A 39 17.44 10.29 21.22
CA LYS A 39 18.63 9.57 20.78
C LYS A 39 18.52 9.33 19.29
N GLU A 40 19.40 9.94 18.51
CA GLU A 40 19.52 9.63 17.09
C GLU A 40 20.07 8.21 16.91
N LEU A 41 19.47 7.49 15.98
CA LEU A 41 19.93 6.20 15.50
C LEU A 41 20.60 6.39 14.14
N ALA A 42 21.75 5.76 13.97
CA ALA A 42 22.46 5.74 12.71
C ALA A 42 22.93 4.32 12.38
N THR A 43 23.07 4.03 11.09
CA THR A 43 23.77 2.84 10.61
C THR A 43 25.26 2.88 10.98
N PRO A 44 26.00 1.77 10.86
CA PRO A 44 27.45 1.75 11.11
C PRO A 44 28.26 2.75 10.28
N ASP A 45 27.79 3.10 9.08
CA ASP A 45 28.37 4.12 8.19
C ASP A 45 27.93 5.57 8.52
N GLY A 46 27.13 5.76 9.57
CA GLY A 46 26.75 7.07 10.07
C GLY A 46 25.54 7.70 9.36
N ARG A 47 24.81 6.94 8.54
CA ARG A 47 23.55 7.40 7.94
C ARG A 47 22.46 7.42 9.02
N PRO A 48 21.80 8.55 9.28
CA PRO A 48 20.71 8.60 10.24
C PRO A 48 19.52 7.78 9.74
N ILE A 49 18.95 6.94 10.61
CA ILE A 49 17.82 6.04 10.31
C ILE A 49 16.60 6.30 11.17
N GLY A 50 16.74 7.09 12.24
CA GLY A 50 15.62 7.45 13.08
C GLY A 50 16.02 8.11 14.39
N ILE A 51 15.03 8.33 15.25
CA ILE A 51 15.18 8.91 16.59
C ILE A 51 14.36 8.09 17.56
N LEU A 52 14.94 7.75 18.71
CA LEU A 52 14.20 7.27 19.88
C LEU A 52 13.90 8.44 20.81
N VAL A 53 12.66 8.49 21.31
CA VAL A 53 12.21 9.53 22.24
C VAL A 53 11.80 8.90 23.56
N ARG A 54 12.27 9.48 24.67
CA ARG A 54 11.88 9.06 26.02
C ARG A 54 11.59 10.26 26.92
N ASN A 55 10.85 10.00 27.99
CA ASN A 55 10.70 10.92 29.09
C ASN A 55 12.05 11.01 29.87
N ALA A 56 12.49 12.22 30.28
CA ALA A 56 13.76 12.38 30.99
C ALA A 56 13.76 11.76 32.38
N GLN A 57 12.61 11.74 33.03
CA GLN A 57 12.36 11.23 34.38
C GLN A 57 12.16 9.70 34.39
N GLY A 58 11.87 9.10 33.22
CA GLY A 58 11.80 7.66 33.03
C GLY A 58 13.17 6.96 33.03
N GLY A 59 13.15 5.63 33.06
CA GLY A 59 14.35 4.80 32.99
C GLY A 59 15.14 4.99 31.67
N PRO A 60 16.46 4.70 31.66
CA PRO A 60 17.31 4.92 30.47
C PRO A 60 16.93 4.06 29.25
N THR A 61 16.08 3.05 29.42
CA THR A 61 15.59 2.14 28.38
C THR A 61 14.09 2.26 28.11
N GLU A 62 13.39 3.17 28.79
CA GLU A 62 11.95 3.37 28.63
C GLU A 62 11.65 4.33 27.47
N TRP A 63 11.83 3.84 26.25
CA TRP A 63 11.48 4.60 25.04
C TRP A 63 9.96 4.65 24.87
N LEU A 64 9.43 5.85 24.62
CA LEU A 64 7.99 6.08 24.44
C LEU A 64 7.56 5.80 23.01
N PHE A 65 8.33 6.30 22.05
CA PHE A 65 8.10 6.10 20.62
C PHE A 65 9.42 6.25 19.86
N ASP A 66 9.49 5.58 18.71
CA ASP A 66 10.52 5.77 17.71
C ASP A 66 9.95 6.52 16.51
N VAL A 67 10.81 7.30 15.86
CA VAL A 67 10.54 7.93 14.58
C VAL A 67 11.60 7.41 13.62
N SER A 68 11.23 6.50 12.74
CA SER A 68 12.12 5.94 11.72
C SER A 68 11.86 6.58 10.35
N VAL A 69 12.93 6.68 9.55
CA VAL A 69 12.82 7.02 8.13
C VAL A 69 13.27 5.80 7.35
N GLU A 70 12.33 5.17 6.67
CA GLU A 70 12.60 4.05 5.79
C GLU A 70 12.68 4.54 4.35
N GLU A 71 13.79 4.22 3.68
CA GLU A 71 13.84 4.28 2.22
C GLU A 71 13.02 3.13 1.68
N TRP A 72 11.88 3.44 1.06
CA TRP A 72 11.05 2.43 0.41
C TRP A 72 11.78 1.93 -0.84
N THR A 73 11.91 0.60 -0.95
CA THR A 73 12.44 0.00 -2.18
C THR A 73 11.43 0.18 -3.32
N GLU A 74 11.90 0.13 -4.58
CA GLU A 74 11.00 0.17 -5.74
C GLU A 74 9.89 -0.89 -5.69
N ALA A 75 10.15 -2.05 -5.07
CA ALA A 75 9.16 -3.10 -4.90
C ALA A 75 8.04 -2.69 -3.93
N GLN A 76 8.37 -1.95 -2.87
CA GLN A 76 7.41 -1.43 -1.90
C GLN A 76 6.65 -0.21 -2.46
N ASP A 77 7.32 0.65 -3.21
CA ASP A 77 6.67 1.78 -3.92
C ASP A 77 5.68 1.30 -5.01
N ARG A 78 5.91 0.13 -5.61
CA ARG A 78 4.93 -0.52 -6.51
C ARG A 78 3.68 -1.02 -5.80
N LEU A 79 3.68 -1.10 -4.48
CA LEU A 79 2.56 -1.54 -3.65
C LEU A 79 1.88 -0.38 -2.89
N ARG A 80 2.29 0.86 -3.18
CA ARG A 80 1.69 2.06 -2.59
C ARG A 80 0.19 2.15 -2.95
N PRO A 81 -0.72 2.15 -1.96
CA PRO A 81 -2.17 2.21 -2.20
C PRO A 81 -2.65 3.51 -2.87
N ASP A 82 -1.86 4.59 -2.77
CA ASP A 82 -2.16 5.90 -3.35
C ASP A 82 -1.81 5.98 -4.85
N ASN A 83 -1.01 5.05 -5.38
CA ASN A 83 -0.74 5.00 -6.80
C ASN A 83 -1.83 4.21 -7.53
N THR A 84 -2.73 4.93 -8.17
CA THR A 84 -3.77 4.38 -9.04
C THR A 84 -3.23 3.41 -10.10
N ALA A 85 -2.01 3.61 -10.60
CA ALA A 85 -1.37 2.69 -11.54
C ALA A 85 -0.95 1.36 -10.88
N ALA A 86 -0.59 1.38 -9.59
CA ALA A 86 -0.29 0.18 -8.83
C ALA A 86 -1.54 -0.69 -8.63
N VAL A 87 -2.68 -0.07 -8.29
CA VAL A 87 -3.96 -0.78 -8.16
C VAL A 87 -4.41 -1.37 -9.50
N LEU A 88 -4.31 -0.61 -10.60
CA LEU A 88 -4.61 -1.09 -11.94
C LEU A 88 -3.72 -2.28 -12.34
N ARG A 89 -2.41 -2.17 -12.10
CA ARG A 89 -1.46 -3.23 -12.39
C ARG A 89 -1.74 -4.48 -11.58
N PHE A 90 -1.93 -4.35 -10.26
CA PHE A 90 -2.25 -5.48 -9.39
C PHE A 90 -3.54 -6.18 -9.82
N ALA A 91 -4.61 -5.42 -10.06
CA ALA A 91 -5.87 -5.98 -10.54
C ALA A 91 -5.71 -6.70 -11.89
N THR A 92 -4.89 -6.14 -12.79
CA THR A 92 -4.59 -6.75 -14.09
C THR A 92 -3.78 -8.05 -13.92
N ASP A 93 -2.73 -8.04 -13.11
CA ASP A 93 -1.86 -9.20 -12.86
C ASP A 93 -2.68 -10.36 -12.23
N MET A 94 -3.54 -10.04 -11.26
CA MET A 94 -4.45 -11.02 -10.65
C MET A 94 -5.47 -11.57 -11.65
N ALA A 95 -6.06 -10.71 -12.47
CA ALA A 95 -7.04 -11.12 -13.48
C ALA A 95 -6.42 -12.05 -14.53
N LYS A 96 -5.19 -11.74 -15.01
CA LYS A 96 -4.44 -12.58 -15.94
C LYS A 96 -4.06 -13.92 -15.31
N SER A 97 -3.57 -13.89 -14.06
CA SER A 97 -3.20 -15.09 -13.30
C SER A 97 -4.39 -16.04 -13.12
N HIS A 98 -5.56 -15.51 -12.76
CA HIS A 98 -6.79 -16.32 -12.61
C HIS A 98 -7.39 -16.80 -13.94
N CYS A 99 -7.10 -16.13 -15.05
CA CYS A 99 -7.55 -16.57 -16.37
C CYS A 99 -6.75 -17.78 -16.87
N GLY A 100 -5.45 -17.83 -16.57
CA GLY A 100 -4.57 -18.89 -17.04
C GLY A 100 -5.04 -20.27 -16.57
N ALA A 101 -5.12 -21.21 -17.51
CA ALA A 101 -5.45 -22.60 -17.22
C ALA A 101 -4.66 -23.50 -18.16
N ASP A 102 -4.25 -24.68 -17.70
CA ASP A 102 -3.48 -25.62 -18.51
C ASP A 102 -4.01 -27.04 -18.30
N GLY A 103 -4.04 -27.83 -19.36
CA GLY A 103 -4.62 -29.17 -19.39
C GLY A 103 -4.01 -30.05 -20.49
N PRO A 104 -4.34 -31.35 -20.52
CA PRO A 104 -3.69 -32.30 -21.43
C PRO A 104 -3.89 -31.98 -22.91
N ASP A 105 -5.06 -31.48 -23.28
CA ASP A 105 -5.44 -31.23 -24.69
C ASP A 105 -5.57 -29.74 -25.02
N SER A 106 -5.38 -28.85 -24.05
CA SER A 106 -5.50 -27.40 -24.28
C SER A 106 -4.87 -26.56 -23.18
N SER A 107 -4.44 -25.36 -23.57
CA SER A 107 -3.91 -24.33 -22.68
C SER A 107 -4.65 -23.02 -22.93
N VAL A 108 -4.87 -22.26 -21.86
CA VAL A 108 -5.51 -20.94 -21.88
C VAL A 108 -4.54 -19.92 -21.30
N THR A 109 -4.31 -18.84 -22.05
CA THR A 109 -3.52 -17.69 -21.60
C THR A 109 -4.26 -16.38 -21.78
N CYS A 110 -3.98 -15.41 -20.91
CA CYS A 110 -4.54 -14.07 -21.01
C CYS A 110 -3.42 -13.01 -21.06
N PRO A 111 -2.79 -12.77 -22.22
CA PRO A 111 -1.62 -11.89 -22.29
C PRO A 111 -1.98 -10.40 -22.19
N ASP A 112 -3.17 -10.00 -22.64
CA ASP A 112 -3.51 -8.59 -22.86
C ASP A 112 -4.85 -8.19 -22.25
N VAL A 113 -4.99 -6.88 -21.98
CA VAL A 113 -6.25 -6.25 -21.59
C VAL A 113 -6.83 -5.58 -22.83
N VAL A 114 -8.02 -6.01 -23.26
CA VAL A 114 -8.70 -5.44 -24.43
C VAL A 114 -9.66 -4.31 -24.06
N LYS A 115 -10.09 -4.23 -22.79
CA LYS A 115 -10.92 -3.13 -22.27
C LYS A 115 -10.68 -2.92 -20.79
N SER A 116 -10.59 -1.66 -20.38
CA SER A 116 -10.54 -1.25 -18.97
C SER A 116 -11.45 -0.06 -18.74
N LEU A 117 -12.35 -0.14 -17.76
CA LEU A 117 -13.24 0.94 -17.37
C LEU A 117 -13.18 1.15 -15.86
N ARG A 118 -13.15 2.42 -15.44
CA ARG A 118 -13.32 2.78 -14.04
C ARG A 118 -14.78 2.95 -13.71
N PHE A 119 -15.18 2.56 -12.52
CA PHE A 119 -16.51 2.82 -12.00
C PHE A 119 -16.44 3.17 -10.51
N THR A 120 -17.53 3.74 -10.00
CA THR A 120 -17.78 3.86 -8.57
C THR A 120 -18.97 2.98 -8.24
N ASN A 121 -18.81 2.07 -7.29
CA ASN A 121 -19.89 1.17 -6.91
C ASN A 121 -20.94 1.90 -6.04
N PRO A 122 -22.12 1.29 -5.79
CA PRO A 122 -23.16 1.91 -4.97
C PRO A 122 -22.75 2.26 -3.52
N SER A 123 -21.67 1.65 -3.01
CA SER A 123 -21.09 1.96 -1.70
C SER A 123 -20.06 3.09 -1.72
N GLY A 124 -19.88 3.77 -2.86
CA GLY A 124 -18.93 4.86 -3.03
C GLY A 124 -17.47 4.42 -3.18
N ARG A 125 -17.19 3.12 -3.40
CA ARG A 125 -15.84 2.60 -3.60
C ARG A 125 -15.47 2.66 -5.08
N ALA A 126 -14.25 3.11 -5.36
CA ALA A 126 -13.68 3.06 -6.70
C ALA A 126 -13.45 1.60 -7.11
N GLY A 127 -13.75 1.28 -8.36
CA GLY A 127 -13.57 -0.05 -8.92
C GLY A 127 -13.12 0.00 -10.38
N LEU A 128 -12.71 -1.16 -10.87
CA LEU A 128 -12.20 -1.38 -12.21
C LEU A 128 -12.90 -2.58 -12.85
N GLU A 129 -13.43 -2.39 -14.06
CA GLU A 129 -13.90 -3.45 -14.95
C GLU A 129 -12.79 -3.74 -15.97
N LEU A 130 -12.41 -5.02 -16.09
CA LEU A 130 -11.41 -5.51 -17.02
C LEU A 130 -12.01 -6.53 -17.98
N HIS A 131 -11.58 -6.47 -19.24
CA HIS A 131 -11.77 -7.53 -20.23
C HIS A 131 -10.41 -7.92 -20.78
N LEU A 132 -10.10 -9.20 -20.76
CA LEU A 132 -8.82 -9.75 -21.21
C LEU A 132 -8.97 -10.40 -22.59
N ALA A 133 -7.91 -10.36 -23.40
CA ALA A 133 -7.77 -11.25 -24.54
C ALA A 133 -7.46 -12.65 -24.00
N GLU A 134 -8.35 -13.62 -24.22
CA GLU A 134 -8.17 -15.02 -23.86
C GLU A 134 -7.72 -15.77 -25.11
N LEU A 135 -6.53 -16.37 -25.07
CA LEU A 135 -6.00 -17.23 -26.12
C LEU A 135 -6.17 -18.68 -25.66
N VAL A 136 -6.85 -19.48 -26.48
CA VAL A 136 -7.08 -20.90 -26.24
C VAL A 136 -6.31 -21.69 -27.29
N ASP A 137 -5.26 -22.38 -26.87
CA ASP A 137 -4.45 -23.26 -27.71
C ASP A 137 -4.90 -24.71 -27.51
N SER A 138 -5.38 -25.37 -28.55
CA SER A 138 -5.86 -26.76 -28.52
C SER A 138 -4.89 -27.70 -29.23
N HIS A 139 -4.58 -28.83 -28.58
CA HIS A 139 -3.59 -29.82 -29.00
C HIS A 139 -4.15 -31.24 -28.89
N VAL A 140 -5.31 -31.49 -29.52
CA VAL A 140 -5.96 -32.81 -29.51
C VAL A 140 -5.19 -33.77 -30.41
N GLU A 141 -4.89 -34.97 -29.91
CA GLU A 141 -4.21 -36.02 -30.67
C GLU A 141 -4.96 -36.35 -31.97
N GLY A 142 -4.26 -36.29 -33.10
CA GLY A 142 -4.85 -36.53 -34.43
C GLY A 142 -5.50 -35.31 -35.09
N GLU A 143 -5.56 -34.16 -34.42
CA GLU A 143 -5.97 -32.89 -35.01
C GLU A 143 -4.79 -31.94 -35.27
N THR A 144 -4.96 -31.03 -36.22
CA THR A 144 -4.05 -29.88 -36.37
C THR A 144 -4.25 -28.95 -35.17
N PRO A 145 -3.18 -28.51 -34.49
CA PRO A 145 -3.26 -27.52 -33.42
C PRO A 145 -4.00 -26.26 -33.87
N LYS A 146 -4.79 -25.68 -32.98
CA LYS A 146 -5.61 -24.49 -33.25
C LYS A 146 -5.46 -23.50 -32.11
N THR A 147 -5.35 -22.22 -32.47
CA THR A 147 -5.41 -21.11 -31.53
C THR A 147 -6.67 -20.30 -31.80
N GLU A 148 -7.47 -20.08 -30.76
CA GLU A 148 -8.64 -19.21 -30.81
C GLU A 148 -8.46 -18.01 -29.88
N THR A 149 -8.87 -16.83 -30.33
CA THR A 149 -8.91 -15.63 -29.51
C THR A 149 -10.35 -15.33 -29.09
N ARG A 150 -10.54 -15.11 -27.80
CA ARG A 150 -11.81 -14.75 -27.17
C ARG A 150 -11.63 -13.53 -26.27
N THR A 151 -12.73 -12.98 -25.79
CA THR A 151 -12.72 -11.92 -24.77
C THR A 151 -13.24 -12.50 -23.47
N LYS A 152 -12.42 -12.43 -22.41
CA LYS A 152 -12.78 -12.86 -21.06
C LYS A 152 -13.10 -11.65 -20.18
N GLY A 153 -14.35 -11.55 -19.74
CA GLY A 153 -14.83 -10.46 -18.89
C GLY A 153 -16.36 -10.36 -18.84
N PRO A 154 -16.91 -9.40 -18.11
CA PRO A 154 -16.18 -8.43 -17.26
C PRO A 154 -15.60 -9.08 -16.00
N ILE A 155 -14.37 -8.66 -15.62
CA ILE A 155 -13.74 -8.96 -14.34
C ILE A 155 -13.75 -7.68 -13.51
N TYR A 156 -14.29 -7.73 -12.28
CA TYR A 156 -14.40 -6.57 -11.40
C TYR A 156 -13.36 -6.61 -10.28
N ALA A 157 -12.63 -5.52 -10.09
CA ALA A 157 -11.75 -5.28 -8.95
C ALA A 157 -12.24 -4.03 -8.18
N VAL A 158 -12.43 -4.13 -6.87
CA VAL A 158 -13.01 -3.10 -5.98
C VAL A 158 -12.24 -3.06 -4.67
#